data_AF-A0A519YVH0-F1
#
_entry.id   AF-A0A519YVH0-F1
#
_cell.length_a   1.000
_cell.length_b   1.000
_cell.length_c   1.000
_cell.angle_alpha   90.00
_cell.angle_beta   90.00
_cell.angle_gamma   90.00
#
_symmetry.space_group_name_H-M   'P 1'
#
loop_
_entity.id
_entity.type
_entity.pdbx_description
1 polymer ?
#
loop_
_entity_poly.entity_id
_entity_poly.type
_entity_poly.pdbx_seq_one_letter_code
_entity_poly.pdbx_strand_id
1 'polypeptide(L)'
;MNTHGRRNTWIGGALMALLGGLATGQALAEDAHYFVVREQANGALSIASHRLVNVRGPVTPVAASQPGRQHSVLAAAMVDKATGVQGFATQALGSPWIRAEFQSPGQAQIEGRVLPAGERQYVLRLPMQAGKLLRLKSNTTASGASVGAGTASAKAPPPSTLDIDLDQYAAPAAVRAAPAPAVPGSESGLLINNGDASNRLDLLVVAEGYTLAQKERFLTQATELAQKFLSISPYKDYQQLINVRWLFVPSNQSGADKPDCGETPGAPVVAVDTAFDATYCAAGLRRLLVVDGG
;
A
#
# COMPACT_ATOMS: atom_id res chain seq x y z
N MET A 1 51.62 34.71 -56.39
CA MET A 1 52.41 34.06 -55.32
C MET A 1 52.02 34.65 -53.99
N ASN A 2 51.68 33.77 -53.03
CA ASN A 2 51.62 33.90 -51.57
C ASN A 2 50.79 35.06 -50.97
N THR A 3 49.57 34.82 -50.44
CA THR A 3 49.12 34.15 -49.19
C THR A 3 49.36 34.91 -47.89
N HIS A 4 48.27 34.91 -47.08
CA HIS A 4 48.10 35.31 -45.66
C HIS A 4 47.69 36.77 -45.44
N GLY A 5 46.67 37.11 -44.65
CA GLY A 5 45.79 36.34 -43.77
C GLY A 5 45.09 37.28 -42.78
N ARG A 6 43.75 37.31 -42.84
CA ARG A 6 42.71 37.67 -41.83
C ARG A 6 42.84 38.94 -40.96
N ARG A 7 41.77 39.75 -40.98
CA ARG A 7 41.11 40.29 -39.77
C ARG A 7 39.58 40.28 -39.90
N ASN A 8 38.94 39.96 -38.77
CA ASN A 8 37.53 39.74 -38.53
C ASN A 8 36.68 41.01 -38.67
N THR A 9 35.45 40.85 -39.17
CA THR A 9 34.34 41.80 -38.96
C THR A 9 33.15 41.08 -38.34
N TRP A 10 32.61 41.73 -37.32
CA TRP A 10 31.46 41.35 -36.52
C TRP A 10 30.16 41.43 -37.32
N ILE A 11 29.24 40.47 -37.15
CA ILE A 11 27.83 40.62 -37.50
C ILE A 11 26.99 40.09 -36.33
N GLY A 12 26.06 40.93 -35.88
CA GLY A 12 25.20 40.71 -34.73
C GLY A 12 24.24 39.53 -34.92
N GLY A 13 24.15 38.69 -33.90
CA GLY A 13 23.17 37.62 -33.80
C GLY A 13 21.89 38.13 -33.13
N ALA A 14 20.77 38.01 -33.84
CA ALA A 14 19.44 38.21 -33.30
C ALA A 14 19.13 37.14 -32.23
N LEU A 15 18.64 37.61 -31.08
CA LEU A 15 18.20 36.78 -29.96
C LEU A 15 16.85 36.13 -30.32
N MET A 16 16.86 34.88 -30.79
CA MET A 16 15.65 34.06 -30.84
C MET A 16 15.34 33.55 -29.43
N ALA A 17 14.30 34.09 -28.80
CA ALA A 17 13.71 33.54 -27.60
C ALA A 17 12.98 32.23 -27.95
N LEU A 18 13.67 31.11 -27.77
CA LEU A 18 13.06 29.77 -27.72
C LEU A 18 12.27 29.65 -26.41
N LEU A 19 10.98 29.93 -26.47
CA LEU A 19 10.00 29.51 -25.46
C LEU A 19 9.85 27.99 -25.54
N GLY A 20 10.81 27.27 -24.95
CA GLY A 20 10.71 25.85 -24.67
C GLY A 20 9.75 25.63 -23.50
N GLY A 21 8.45 25.63 -23.79
CA GLY A 21 7.46 25.10 -22.84
C GLY A 21 7.71 23.61 -22.67
N LEU A 22 8.37 23.23 -21.57
CA LEU A 22 8.35 21.87 -21.06
C LEU A 22 6.92 21.57 -20.63
N ALA A 23 6.08 21.12 -21.57
CA ALA A 23 4.86 20.43 -21.25
C ALA A 23 5.27 19.12 -20.58
N THR A 24 5.34 19.13 -19.24
CA THR A 24 5.32 17.89 -18.47
C THR A 24 4.01 17.20 -18.81
N GLY A 25 4.07 16.19 -19.69
CA GLY A 25 2.93 15.35 -19.99
C GLY A 25 2.46 14.71 -18.69
N GLN A 26 1.38 15.22 -18.11
CA GLN A 26 0.68 14.52 -17.04
C GLN A 26 0.16 13.22 -17.66
N ALA A 27 0.74 12.09 -17.30
CA ALA A 27 0.18 10.80 -17.64
C ALA A 27 -1.28 10.80 -17.17
N LEU A 28 -2.21 10.59 -18.12
CA LEU A 28 -3.63 10.56 -17.81
C LEU A 28 -3.88 9.47 -16.76
N ALA A 29 -4.74 9.78 -15.79
CA ALA A 29 -5.15 8.80 -14.82
C ALA A 29 -6.05 7.76 -15.51
N GLU A 30 -5.72 6.48 -15.40
CA GLU A 30 -6.50 5.37 -15.94
C GLU A 30 -7.25 4.65 -14.83
N ASP A 31 -8.39 4.07 -15.17
CA ASP A 31 -9.16 3.27 -14.25
C ASP A 31 -8.65 1.84 -14.20
N ALA A 32 -8.52 1.31 -12.98
CA ALA A 32 -8.07 -0.04 -12.74
C ALA A 32 -8.93 -0.75 -11.69
N HIS A 33 -9.11 -2.05 -11.85
CA HIS A 33 -9.58 -2.89 -10.76
C HIS A 33 -8.46 -3.06 -9.73
N TYR A 34 -8.79 -2.90 -8.46
CA TYR A 34 -7.93 -3.23 -7.33
C TYR A 34 -8.58 -4.36 -6.54
N PHE A 35 -8.00 -5.55 -6.61
CA PHE A 35 -8.48 -6.73 -5.86
C PHE A 35 -7.51 -7.07 -4.73
N VAL A 36 -8.07 -7.41 -3.58
CA VAL A 36 -7.38 -8.19 -2.55
C VAL A 36 -7.91 -9.62 -2.65
N VAL A 37 -7.03 -10.56 -2.96
CA VAL A 37 -7.34 -11.99 -3.08
C VAL A 37 -6.82 -12.71 -1.86
N ARG A 38 -7.62 -13.61 -1.32
CA ARG A 38 -7.30 -14.50 -0.22
C ARG A 38 -7.03 -15.90 -0.74
N GLU A 39 -6.01 -16.54 -0.21
CA GLU A 39 -5.75 -17.97 -0.40
C GLU A 39 -5.69 -18.65 0.98
N GLN A 40 -6.59 -19.58 1.23
CA GLN A 40 -6.61 -20.38 2.45
C GLN A 40 -5.51 -21.45 2.43
N ALA A 41 -5.18 -22.04 3.59
CA ALA A 41 -4.19 -23.12 3.70
C ALA A 41 -4.48 -24.35 2.81
N ASN A 42 -5.74 -24.61 2.47
CA ASN A 42 -6.16 -25.68 1.55
C ASN A 42 -6.00 -25.31 0.06
N GLY A 43 -5.50 -24.10 -0.25
CA GLY A 43 -5.35 -23.56 -1.60
C GLY A 43 -6.59 -22.86 -2.14
N ALA A 44 -7.73 -22.84 -1.43
CA ALA A 44 -8.95 -22.19 -1.92
C ALA A 44 -8.73 -20.67 -2.09
N LEU A 45 -9.06 -20.17 -3.27
CA LEU A 45 -8.97 -18.75 -3.62
C LEU A 45 -10.34 -18.07 -3.43
N SER A 46 -10.33 -16.84 -2.94
CA SER A 46 -11.53 -15.98 -2.88
C SER A 46 -11.17 -14.50 -2.96
N ILE A 47 -12.14 -13.65 -3.32
CA ILE A 47 -11.99 -12.20 -3.25
C ILE A 47 -12.27 -11.73 -1.82
N ALA A 48 -11.29 -11.08 -1.20
CA ALA A 48 -11.44 -10.44 0.10
C ALA A 48 -12.04 -9.04 -0.03
N SER A 49 -11.58 -8.27 -1.04
CA SER A 49 -12.15 -6.97 -1.36
C SER A 49 -11.87 -6.57 -2.80
N HIS A 50 -12.71 -5.67 -3.32
CA HIS A 50 -12.54 -5.02 -4.62
C HIS A 50 -12.84 -3.54 -4.50
N ARG A 51 -12.11 -2.72 -5.25
CA ARG A 51 -12.45 -1.33 -5.52
C ARG A 51 -11.96 -0.92 -6.90
N LEU A 52 -12.60 0.09 -7.49
CA LEU A 52 -12.04 0.80 -8.63
C LEU A 52 -11.09 1.88 -8.13
N VAL A 53 -9.92 1.99 -8.76
CA VAL A 53 -8.91 3.00 -8.44
C VAL A 53 -8.49 3.75 -9.69
N ASN A 54 -8.08 5.00 -9.52
CA ASN A 54 -7.38 5.74 -10.55
C ASN A 54 -5.87 5.53 -10.36
N VAL A 55 -5.19 5.04 -11.39
CA VAL A 55 -3.74 4.89 -11.44
C VAL A 55 -3.15 5.94 -12.37
N ARG A 56 -1.97 6.46 -12.04
CA ARG A 56 -1.26 7.37 -12.96
C ARG A 56 -0.58 6.53 -14.05
N GLY A 57 -1.01 6.72 -15.30
CA GLY A 57 -0.51 5.95 -16.43
C GLY A 57 -1.03 4.51 -16.48
N PRO A 58 -0.58 3.72 -17.47
CA PRO A 58 -1.11 2.39 -17.73
C PRO A 58 -0.76 1.41 -16.61
N VAL A 59 -1.69 0.48 -16.34
CA VAL A 59 -1.41 -0.66 -15.44
C VAL A 59 -0.34 -1.54 -16.07
N THR A 60 0.85 -1.56 -15.46
CA THR A 60 1.97 -2.39 -15.93
C THR A 60 1.95 -3.77 -15.27
N PRO A 61 2.18 -4.85 -16.03
CA PRO A 61 2.41 -6.18 -15.46
C PRO A 61 3.58 -6.19 -14.49
N VAL A 62 3.40 -6.87 -13.35
CA VAL A 62 4.51 -7.22 -12.48
C VAL A 62 5.21 -8.43 -13.07
N ALA A 63 6.46 -8.25 -13.49
CA ALA A 63 7.29 -9.34 -13.99
C ALA A 63 7.69 -10.28 -12.84
N ALA A 64 7.75 -11.58 -13.13
CA ALA A 64 8.11 -12.60 -12.16
C ALA A 64 9.53 -12.37 -11.59
N SER A 65 9.66 -12.17 -10.28
CA SER A 65 10.83 -12.65 -9.57
C SER A 65 10.69 -14.16 -9.42
N GLN A 66 11.76 -14.95 -9.58
CA GLN A 66 11.68 -16.39 -9.29
C GLN A 66 11.06 -16.60 -7.90
N PRO A 67 10.11 -17.53 -7.72
CA PRO A 67 9.52 -17.80 -6.42
C PRO A 67 10.64 -18.23 -5.47
N GLY A 68 11.08 -17.29 -4.63
CA GLY A 68 12.01 -17.55 -3.56
C GLY A 68 11.27 -18.15 -2.37
N ARG A 69 12.00 -18.77 -1.43
CA ARG A 69 11.44 -19.30 -0.17
C ARG A 69 10.69 -18.27 0.69
N GLN A 70 10.77 -16.98 0.34
CA GLN A 70 10.19 -15.88 1.11
C GLN A 70 8.86 -15.36 0.57
N HIS A 71 8.43 -15.77 -0.64
CA HIS A 71 7.22 -15.24 -1.25
C HIS A 71 6.35 -16.35 -1.85
N SER A 72 5.04 -16.19 -1.75
CA SER A 72 4.08 -16.94 -2.55
C SER A 72 3.71 -16.13 -3.79
N VAL A 73 3.38 -16.82 -4.88
CA VAL A 73 3.04 -16.19 -6.17
C VAL A 73 1.65 -16.61 -6.59
N LEU A 74 0.80 -15.64 -6.88
CA LEU A 74 -0.49 -15.81 -7.52
C LEU A 74 -0.39 -15.32 -8.96
N ALA A 75 -0.57 -16.22 -9.93
CA ALA A 75 -0.66 -15.83 -11.33
C ALA A 75 -2.06 -15.30 -11.63
N ALA A 76 -2.14 -14.20 -12.37
CA ALA A 76 -3.39 -13.56 -12.75
C ALA A 76 -3.39 -13.26 -14.25
N ALA A 77 -4.48 -13.61 -14.94
CA ALA A 77 -4.64 -13.38 -16.37
C ALA A 77 -6.04 -12.86 -16.66
N MET A 78 -6.15 -11.83 -17.49
CA MET A 78 -7.41 -11.42 -18.09
C MET A 78 -7.65 -12.21 -19.36
N VAL A 79 -8.74 -12.95 -19.39
CA VAL A 79 -9.15 -13.83 -20.47
C VAL A 79 -10.41 -13.26 -21.11
N ASP A 80 -10.43 -13.23 -22.43
CA ASP A 80 -11.63 -12.85 -23.18
C ASP A 80 -12.75 -13.87 -23.00
N LYS A 81 -13.96 -13.42 -22.61
CA LYS A 81 -15.09 -14.32 -22.35
C LYS A 81 -15.55 -15.10 -23.57
N ALA A 82 -15.53 -14.47 -24.74
CA ALA A 82 -16.07 -15.05 -25.95
C ALA A 82 -15.09 -16.02 -26.60
N THR A 83 -13.80 -15.66 -26.60
CA THR A 83 -12.76 -16.38 -27.35
C THR A 83 -11.87 -17.25 -26.46
N GLY A 84 -11.85 -17.02 -25.14
CA GLY A 84 -10.94 -17.69 -24.22
C GLY A 84 -9.48 -17.23 -24.37
N VAL A 85 -9.21 -16.21 -25.20
CA VAL A 85 -7.85 -15.70 -25.44
C VAL A 85 -7.37 -14.87 -24.26
N GLN A 86 -6.16 -15.17 -23.78
CA GLN A 86 -5.50 -14.39 -22.73
C GLN A 86 -4.90 -13.10 -23.31
N GLY A 87 -5.22 -11.95 -22.70
CA GLY A 87 -4.71 -10.64 -23.09
C GLY A 87 -3.69 -10.09 -22.11
N PHE A 88 -4.16 -9.53 -21.00
CA PHE A 88 -3.30 -9.01 -19.93
C PHE A 88 -2.91 -10.13 -18.96
N ALA A 89 -1.66 -10.18 -18.52
CA ALA A 89 -1.20 -11.14 -17.52
C ALA A 89 -0.24 -10.45 -16.54
N THR A 90 -0.37 -10.80 -15.26
CA THR A 90 0.47 -10.28 -14.18
C THR A 90 0.63 -11.33 -13.09
N GLN A 91 1.39 -11.01 -12.06
CA GLN A 91 1.49 -11.79 -10.84
C GLN A 91 1.30 -10.90 -9.62
N ALA A 92 0.89 -11.51 -8.51
CA ALA A 92 0.91 -10.87 -7.21
C ALA A 92 1.77 -11.69 -6.25
N LEU A 93 2.53 -10.97 -5.42
CA LEU A 93 3.36 -11.55 -4.37
C LEU A 93 2.61 -11.49 -3.05
N GLY A 94 2.66 -12.59 -2.31
CA GLY A 94 2.18 -12.69 -0.93
C GLY A 94 3.30 -13.15 0.00
N SER A 95 3.11 -12.97 1.31
CA SER A 95 3.97 -13.59 2.32
C SER A 95 3.37 -14.93 2.75
N PRO A 96 4.10 -16.05 2.63
CA PRO A 96 3.68 -17.32 3.22
C PRO A 96 4.00 -17.40 4.72
N TRP A 97 4.55 -16.34 5.31
CA TRP A 97 5.07 -16.30 6.66
C TRP A 97 4.51 -15.11 7.46
N ILE A 98 4.29 -15.32 8.75
CA ILE A 98 4.01 -14.29 9.75
C ILE A 98 5.24 -14.20 10.66
N ARG A 99 5.79 -13.00 10.82
CA ARG A 99 6.80 -12.74 11.84
C ARG A 99 6.10 -12.27 13.10
N ALA A 100 6.35 -12.96 14.22
CA ALA A 100 5.82 -12.60 15.52
C ALA A 100 6.99 -12.42 16.50
N GLU A 101 6.89 -11.43 17.37
CA GLU A 101 7.89 -11.14 18.39
C GLU A 101 7.25 -11.35 19.76
N PHE A 102 7.89 -12.16 20.59
CA PHE A 102 7.39 -12.53 21.91
C PHE A 102 8.42 -12.15 22.97
N GLN A 103 7.96 -11.57 24.07
CA GLN A 103 8.78 -11.35 25.25
C GLN A 103 8.19 -12.17 26.39
N SER A 104 8.95 -13.16 26.86
CA SER A 104 8.55 -13.94 28.03
C SER A 104 8.58 -13.08 29.30
N PRO A 105 7.63 -13.24 30.24
CA PRO A 105 7.62 -12.49 31.48
C PRO A 105 8.95 -12.61 32.23
N GLY A 106 9.53 -11.46 32.63
CA GLY A 106 10.80 -11.40 33.36
C GLY A 106 12.06 -11.58 32.50
N GLN A 107 11.95 -11.74 31.18
CA GLN A 107 13.08 -11.80 30.26
C GLN A 107 13.22 -10.49 29.49
N ALA A 108 14.43 -9.96 29.37
CA ALA A 108 14.70 -8.75 28.58
C ALA A 108 14.82 -9.03 27.07
N GLN A 109 14.99 -10.29 26.68
CA GLN A 109 15.15 -10.69 25.29
C GLN A 109 13.80 -10.81 24.58
N ILE A 110 13.71 -10.25 23.38
CA ILE A 110 12.58 -10.42 22.47
C ILE A 110 12.91 -11.58 21.53
N GLU A 111 12.11 -12.64 21.59
CA GLU A 111 12.23 -13.80 20.71
C GLU A 111 11.40 -13.58 19.44
N GLY A 112 12.07 -13.46 18.29
CA GLY A 112 11.40 -13.45 16.99
C GLY A 112 11.12 -14.87 16.50
N ARG A 113 9.86 -15.16 16.15
CA ARG A 113 9.45 -16.40 15.47
C ARG A 113 8.89 -16.10 14.09
N VAL A 114 9.16 -17.00 13.15
CA VAL A 114 8.54 -16.99 11.82
C VAL A 114 7.61 -18.19 11.76
N LEU A 115 6.32 -17.92 11.60
CA LEU A 115 5.25 -18.90 11.57
C LEU A 115 4.69 -19.01 10.15
N PRO A 116 4.28 -20.19 9.67
CA PRO A 116 3.56 -20.29 8.42
C PRO A 116 2.22 -19.53 8.53
N ALA A 117 1.92 -18.73 7.51
CA ALA A 117 0.64 -18.05 7.42
C ALA A 117 -0.46 -19.07 7.08
N GLY A 118 -1.52 -19.16 7.90
CA GLY A 118 -2.70 -19.99 7.63
C GLY A 118 -3.56 -19.47 6.47
N GLU A 119 -3.33 -18.21 6.09
CA GLU A 119 -3.96 -17.51 4.99
C GLU A 119 -2.92 -16.62 4.32
N ARG A 120 -2.94 -16.56 2.99
CA ARG A 120 -2.10 -15.65 2.19
C ARG A 120 -2.98 -14.61 1.52
N GLN A 121 -2.47 -13.40 1.41
CA GLN A 121 -3.15 -12.30 0.73
C GLN A 121 -2.31 -11.77 -0.42
N TYR A 122 -2.99 -11.44 -1.52
CA TYR A 122 -2.40 -10.95 -2.76
C TYR A 122 -3.12 -9.69 -3.19
N VAL A 123 -2.36 -8.69 -3.66
CA VAL A 123 -2.92 -7.46 -4.22
C VAL A 123 -2.74 -7.48 -5.73
N LEU A 124 -3.85 -7.33 -6.46
CA LEU A 124 -3.85 -7.27 -7.92
C LEU A 124 -4.38 -5.92 -8.39
N ARG A 125 -3.67 -5.33 -9.37
CA ARG A 125 -4.13 -4.18 -10.15
C ARG A 125 -4.29 -4.63 -11.59
N LEU A 126 -5.47 -4.43 -12.16
CA LEU A 126 -5.81 -4.87 -13.52
C LEU A 126 -6.41 -3.72 -14.31
N PRO A 127 -6.11 -3.58 -15.61
CA PRO A 127 -6.76 -2.58 -16.45
C PRO A 127 -8.27 -2.86 -16.53
N MET A 128 -9.08 -1.81 -16.64
CA MET A 128 -10.52 -1.97 -16.90
C MET A 128 -10.78 -2.29 -18.37
N GLN A 129 -11.30 -3.49 -18.64
CA GLN A 129 -11.69 -3.92 -19.99
C GLN A 129 -12.99 -4.74 -19.90
N ALA A 130 -13.98 -4.37 -20.71
CA ALA A 130 -15.25 -5.09 -20.77
C ALA A 130 -15.08 -6.48 -21.42
N GLY A 131 -15.97 -7.41 -21.06
CA GLY A 131 -16.02 -8.74 -21.66
C GLY A 131 -14.87 -9.66 -21.21
N LYS A 132 -14.25 -9.38 -20.06
CA LYS A 132 -13.09 -10.14 -19.56
C LYS A 132 -13.43 -10.95 -18.30
N LEU A 133 -12.76 -12.10 -18.17
CA LEU A 133 -12.65 -12.88 -16.94
C LEU A 133 -11.27 -12.66 -16.34
N LEU A 134 -11.18 -12.50 -15.03
CA LEU A 134 -9.94 -12.65 -14.29
C LEU A 134 -9.77 -14.11 -13.90
N ARG A 135 -8.73 -14.75 -14.44
CA ARG A 135 -8.30 -16.11 -14.09
C ARG A 135 -7.13 -16.04 -13.14
N LEU A 136 -7.31 -16.59 -11.95
CA LEU A 136 -6.29 -16.71 -10.91
C LEU A 136 -5.81 -18.15 -10.84
N LYS A 137 -4.49 -18.34 -10.71
CA LYS A 137 -3.88 -19.66 -10.52
C LYS A 137 -2.86 -19.60 -9.39
N SER A 138 -3.05 -20.42 -8.37
CA SER A 138 -2.06 -20.59 -7.30
C SER A 138 -1.04 -21.65 -7.70
N ASN A 139 0.24 -21.29 -7.61
CA ASN A 139 1.37 -22.22 -7.77
C ASN A 139 2.05 -22.41 -6.42
N THR A 140 1.35 -22.94 -5.43
CA THR A 140 1.95 -23.16 -4.10
C THR A 140 2.64 -24.52 -4.04
N THR A 141 3.95 -24.52 -4.22
CA THR A 141 4.82 -25.61 -3.76
C THR A 141 5.00 -25.46 -2.25
N ALA A 142 4.43 -26.38 -1.47
CA ALA A 142 4.69 -26.45 -0.04
C ALA A 142 6.17 -26.81 0.21
N SER A 143 7.04 -25.82 0.42
CA SER A 143 8.40 -26.05 0.93
C SER A 143 8.64 -25.25 2.21
N GLY A 144 7.78 -25.46 3.20
CA GLY A 144 8.03 -25.06 4.58
C GLY A 144 8.45 -26.29 5.39
N ALA A 145 9.64 -26.82 5.11
CA ALA A 145 10.22 -27.85 5.98
C ALA A 145 10.70 -27.18 7.27
N SER A 146 10.06 -27.51 8.38
CA SER A 146 10.61 -27.30 9.71
C SER A 146 11.96 -28.01 9.81
N VAL A 147 13.03 -27.30 10.19
CA VAL A 147 14.24 -27.95 10.70
C VAL A 147 13.92 -28.45 12.10
N GLY A 148 13.28 -29.63 12.15
CA GLY A 148 12.88 -30.31 13.37
C GLY A 148 12.53 -31.75 12.99
N ALA A 149 13.29 -32.70 13.51
CA ALA A 149 13.18 -34.11 13.16
C ALA A 149 11.75 -34.66 13.41
N GLY A 150 11.13 -35.21 12.36
CA GLY A 150 9.83 -35.86 12.43
C GLY A 150 9.18 -35.99 11.07
N THR A 151 9.06 -37.21 10.58
CA THR A 151 8.56 -37.59 9.25
C THR A 151 7.07 -37.29 9.07
N ALA A 152 6.75 -36.23 8.32
CA ALA A 152 5.52 -36.13 7.52
C ALA A 152 5.67 -35.02 6.46
N SER A 153 5.95 -35.40 5.22
CA SER A 153 5.77 -34.48 4.08
C SER A 153 4.27 -34.20 3.94
N ALA A 154 3.82 -33.03 4.37
CA ALA A 154 2.49 -32.55 4.04
C ALA A 154 2.39 -32.43 2.51
N LYS A 155 1.55 -33.26 1.89
CA LYS A 155 1.27 -33.23 0.45
C LYS A 155 0.86 -31.81 0.07
N ALA A 156 1.57 -31.19 -0.87
CA ALA A 156 1.21 -29.87 -1.39
C ALA A 156 -0.27 -29.89 -1.85
N PRO A 157 -1.09 -28.87 -1.50
CA PRO A 157 -2.43 -28.74 -2.04
C PRO A 157 -2.40 -28.75 -3.58
N PRO A 158 -3.40 -29.32 -4.26
CA PRO A 158 -3.49 -29.23 -5.70
C PRO A 158 -3.59 -27.76 -6.14
N PRO A 159 -3.04 -27.40 -7.32
CA PRO A 159 -3.16 -26.05 -7.84
C PRO A 159 -4.64 -25.68 -7.99
N SER A 160 -5.03 -24.57 -7.38
CA SER A 160 -6.38 -24.04 -7.46
C SER A 160 -6.47 -22.98 -8.55
N THR A 161 -7.61 -22.96 -9.24
CA THR A 161 -7.97 -21.91 -10.21
C THR A 161 -9.25 -21.25 -9.77
N LEU A 162 -9.33 -19.92 -9.92
CA LEU A 162 -10.55 -19.15 -9.72
C LEU A 162 -10.76 -18.22 -10.91
N ASP A 163 -11.91 -18.33 -11.56
CA ASP A 163 -12.34 -17.41 -12.63
C ASP A 163 -13.38 -16.43 -12.08
N ILE A 164 -13.18 -15.14 -12.34
CA ILE A 164 -14.02 -14.04 -11.85
C ILE A 164 -14.49 -13.24 -13.05
N ASP A 165 -15.80 -13.05 -13.18
CA ASP A 165 -16.39 -12.17 -14.17
C ASP A 165 -16.12 -10.70 -13.81
N LEU A 166 -15.28 -10.01 -14.59
CA LEU A 166 -14.91 -8.62 -14.33
C LEU A 166 -16.04 -7.64 -14.67
N ASP A 167 -17.00 -8.01 -15.52
CA ASP A 167 -18.13 -7.13 -15.85
C ASP A 167 -19.07 -6.98 -14.65
N GLN A 168 -19.09 -7.94 -13.73
CA GLN A 168 -19.81 -7.83 -12.44
C GLN A 168 -19.21 -6.75 -11.51
N TYR A 169 -17.95 -6.40 -11.74
CA TYR A 169 -17.19 -5.41 -10.96
C TYR A 169 -17.01 -4.08 -11.70
N ALA A 170 -17.55 -3.97 -12.91
CA ALA A 170 -17.64 -2.72 -13.63
C ALA A 170 -18.84 -1.94 -13.08
N ALA A 171 -18.58 -0.89 -12.30
CA ALA A 171 -19.65 0.01 -11.89
C ALA A 171 -20.20 0.74 -13.13
N PRO A 172 -21.54 0.89 -13.29
CA PRO A 172 -22.09 1.86 -14.24
C PRO A 172 -21.45 3.23 -13.97
N ALA A 173 -21.14 4.00 -15.03
CA ALA A 173 -20.50 5.31 -14.87
C ALA A 173 -21.19 6.25 -13.85
N ALA A 174 -22.51 6.07 -13.66
CA ALA A 174 -23.33 6.80 -12.70
C ALA A 174 -23.27 6.32 -11.23
N VAL A 175 -22.76 5.11 -10.96
CA VAL A 175 -22.61 4.53 -9.60
C VAL A 175 -21.16 4.58 -9.13
N ARG A 176 -20.27 5.18 -9.93
CA ARG A 176 -18.91 5.51 -9.48
C ARG A 176 -19.09 6.58 -8.41
N ALA A 177 -19.14 6.18 -7.15
CA ALA A 177 -18.96 7.11 -6.07
C ALA A 177 -17.66 7.84 -6.37
N ALA A 178 -17.77 9.14 -6.66
CA ALA A 178 -16.59 9.99 -6.61
C ALA A 178 -15.93 9.70 -5.25
N PRO A 179 -14.59 9.66 -5.15
CA PRO A 179 -13.94 9.56 -3.86
C PRO A 179 -14.63 10.56 -2.93
N ALA A 180 -15.10 10.07 -1.78
CA ALA A 180 -15.86 10.90 -0.86
C ALA A 180 -15.11 12.23 -0.68
N PRO A 181 -15.82 13.38 -0.74
CA PRO A 181 -15.15 14.65 -0.60
C PRO A 181 -14.32 14.63 0.69
N ALA A 182 -13.08 15.09 0.60
CA ALA A 182 -12.23 15.16 1.78
C ALA A 182 -12.94 15.96 2.87
N VAL A 183 -12.78 15.55 4.13
CA VAL A 183 -13.34 16.26 5.28
C VAL A 183 -12.89 17.74 5.19
N PRO A 184 -13.80 18.73 5.28
CA PRO A 184 -13.42 20.14 5.21
C PRO A 184 -12.27 20.49 6.17
N GLY A 185 -11.26 21.19 5.67
CA GLY A 185 -10.04 21.48 6.44
C GLY A 185 -8.99 20.38 6.41
N SER A 186 -9.24 19.27 5.69
CA SER A 186 -8.20 18.29 5.41
C SER A 186 -7.12 18.88 4.52
N GLU A 187 -5.86 18.59 4.87
CA GLU A 187 -4.70 19.05 4.14
C GLU A 187 -3.67 17.92 4.05
N SER A 188 -2.80 17.97 3.05
CA SER A 188 -1.70 17.00 2.95
C SER A 188 -0.45 17.67 2.41
N GLY A 189 0.69 17.06 2.68
CA GLY A 189 1.97 17.57 2.24
C GLY A 189 3.10 16.57 2.39
N LEU A 190 4.32 17.07 2.20
CA LEU A 190 5.56 16.31 2.30
C LEU A 190 6.35 16.82 3.50
N LEU A 191 6.86 15.88 4.31
CA LEU A 191 7.91 16.14 5.30
C LEU A 191 9.29 15.85 4.69
N ILE A 192 9.40 14.76 3.92
CA ILE A 192 10.64 14.31 3.27
C ILE A 192 10.30 13.85 1.85
N ASN A 193 11.03 14.37 0.87
CA ASN A 193 10.87 14.02 -0.54
C ASN A 193 12.23 13.64 -1.15
N ASN A 194 12.41 12.34 -1.38
CA ASN A 194 13.62 11.75 -1.95
C ASN A 194 13.43 11.25 -3.39
N GLY A 195 12.31 11.58 -4.03
CA GLY A 195 12.05 11.30 -5.45
C GLY A 195 10.68 10.68 -5.72
N ASP A 196 10.53 10.16 -6.93
CA ASP A 196 9.27 9.60 -7.42
C ASP A 196 8.81 8.38 -6.59
N ALA A 197 7.54 8.39 -6.16
CA ALA A 197 6.93 7.35 -5.35
C ALA A 197 6.88 5.98 -6.04
N SER A 198 7.04 5.92 -7.37
CA SER A 198 7.17 4.67 -8.13
C SER A 198 8.44 3.87 -7.78
N ASN A 199 9.45 4.51 -7.17
CA ASN A 199 10.73 3.89 -6.83
C ASN A 199 11.21 4.28 -5.41
N ARG A 200 10.28 4.60 -4.51
CA ARG A 200 10.56 4.94 -3.10
C ARG A 200 9.58 4.21 -2.19
N LEU A 201 9.98 4.00 -0.93
CA LEU A 201 9.03 3.66 0.11
C LEU A 201 8.32 4.96 0.54
N ASP A 202 7.00 5.05 0.33
CA ASP A 202 6.21 6.20 0.76
C ASP A 202 5.51 5.90 2.10
N LEU A 203 5.88 6.64 3.14
CA LEU A 203 5.24 6.61 4.46
C LEU A 203 4.25 7.78 4.57
N LEU A 204 3.02 7.50 5.00
CA LEU A 204 2.01 8.52 5.27
C LEU A 204 1.70 8.56 6.76
N VAL A 205 1.89 9.73 7.38
CA VAL A 205 1.43 10.00 8.75
C VAL A 205 0.07 10.66 8.67
N VAL A 206 -0.95 10.03 9.27
CA VAL A 206 -2.33 10.52 9.24
C VAL A 206 -2.68 11.11 10.61
N ALA A 207 -3.34 12.27 10.64
CA ALA A 207 -3.83 12.86 11.88
C ALA A 207 -5.07 12.12 12.37
N GLU A 208 -5.11 11.81 13.66
CA GLU A 208 -6.31 11.32 14.33
C GLU A 208 -6.45 11.96 15.71
N GLY A 209 -7.67 12.40 16.04
CA GLY A 209 -7.94 13.06 17.32
C GLY A 209 -7.46 14.52 17.43
N TYR A 210 -7.05 15.14 16.31
CA TYR A 210 -6.63 16.53 16.24
C TYR A 210 -7.72 17.39 15.62
N THR A 211 -8.19 18.38 16.37
CA THR A 211 -9.10 19.41 15.83
C THR A 211 -8.37 20.34 14.85
N LEU A 212 -9.12 21.11 14.06
CA LEU A 212 -8.55 22.08 13.12
C LEU A 212 -7.56 23.06 13.79
N ALA A 213 -7.86 23.50 15.02
CA ALA A 213 -6.99 24.39 15.80
C ALA A 213 -5.68 23.74 16.26
N GLN A 214 -5.57 22.41 16.18
CA GLN A 214 -4.42 21.64 16.63
C GLN A 214 -3.54 21.16 15.45
N LYS A 215 -3.78 21.63 14.22
CA LYS A 215 -3.01 21.26 13.04
C LYS A 215 -1.50 21.45 13.21
N GLU A 216 -1.06 22.60 13.71
CA GLU A 216 0.38 22.88 13.91
C GLU A 216 1.03 21.92 14.92
N ARG A 217 0.26 21.53 15.94
CA ARG A 217 0.70 20.51 16.90
C ARG A 217 0.85 19.16 16.20
N PHE A 218 -0.12 18.75 15.38
CA PHE A 218 -0.02 17.53 14.58
C PHE A 218 1.22 17.56 13.67
N LEU A 219 1.46 18.64 12.93
CA LEU A 219 2.62 18.74 12.03
C LEU A 219 3.94 18.62 12.77
N THR A 220 4.06 19.25 13.94
CA THR A 220 5.23 19.13 14.82
C THR A 220 5.45 17.67 15.23
N GLN A 221 4.40 17.01 15.74
CA GLN A 221 4.49 15.63 16.22
C GLN A 221 4.70 14.62 15.09
N ALA A 222 4.12 14.83 13.91
CA ALA A 222 4.36 14.03 12.72
C ALA A 222 5.82 14.14 12.25
N THR A 223 6.39 15.34 12.33
CA THR A 223 7.81 15.59 12.01
C THR A 223 8.73 14.87 12.99
N GLU A 224 8.49 15.00 14.29
CA GLU A 224 9.26 14.31 15.34
C GLU A 224 9.15 12.78 15.21
N LEU A 225 7.95 12.27 14.94
CA LEU A 225 7.71 10.83 14.70
C LEU A 225 8.52 10.34 13.51
N ALA A 226 8.45 11.05 12.38
CA ALA A 226 9.18 10.70 11.16
C ALA A 226 10.70 10.69 11.41
N GLN A 227 11.24 11.74 12.06
CA GLN A 227 12.66 11.82 12.39
C GLN A 227 13.10 10.68 13.31
N LYS A 228 12.31 10.38 14.35
CA LYS A 228 12.61 9.28 15.27
C LYS A 228 12.57 7.93 14.57
N PHE A 229 11.54 7.66 13.77
CA PHE A 229 11.42 6.42 13.00
C PHE A 229 12.61 6.22 12.07
N LEU A 230 12.98 7.26 11.33
CA LEU A 230 14.10 7.24 10.40
C LEU A 230 15.45 7.22 11.10
N SER A 231 15.55 7.55 12.39
CA SER A 231 16.81 7.47 13.14
C SER A 231 17.26 6.04 13.49
N ILE A 232 16.38 5.04 13.29
CA ILE A 232 16.61 3.64 13.67
C ILE A 232 17.00 2.82 12.43
N SER A 233 18.09 2.05 12.50
CA SER A 233 18.45 1.10 11.44
C SER A 233 17.43 -0.05 11.35
N PRO A 234 17.06 -0.52 10.14
CA PRO A 234 17.69 -0.21 8.85
C PRO A 234 17.16 1.08 8.19
N TYR A 235 16.08 1.71 8.67
CA TYR A 235 15.49 2.89 8.03
C TYR A 235 16.48 4.05 7.92
N LYS A 236 17.33 4.23 8.93
CA LYS A 236 18.44 5.19 8.93
C LYS A 236 19.38 5.02 7.74
N ASP A 237 19.74 3.79 7.43
CA ASP A 237 20.73 3.48 6.40
C ASP A 237 20.17 3.64 4.98
N TYR A 238 18.84 3.58 4.86
CA TYR A 238 18.10 3.70 3.60
C TYR A 238 17.22 4.94 3.51
N GLN A 239 17.43 5.97 4.35
CA GLN A 239 16.56 7.17 4.39
C GLN A 239 16.36 7.80 3.01
N GLN A 240 17.39 7.82 2.17
CA GLN A 240 17.35 8.33 0.78
C GLN A 240 16.39 7.58 -0.15
N LEU A 241 15.87 6.42 0.25
CA LEU A 241 14.89 5.63 -0.48
C LEU A 241 13.46 5.81 0.07
N ILE A 242 13.26 6.68 1.06
CA ILE A 242 12.00 6.85 1.78
C ILE A 242 11.46 8.26 1.56
N ASN A 243 10.20 8.37 1.15
CA ASN A 243 9.40 9.59 1.19
C ASN A 243 8.56 9.58 2.47
N VAL A 244 8.38 10.75 3.11
CA VAL A 244 7.44 10.90 4.22
C VAL A 244 6.44 12.00 3.90
N ARG A 245 5.16 11.64 3.93
CA ARG A 245 4.01 12.51 3.71
C ARG A 245 3.19 12.63 4.98
N TRP A 246 2.40 13.68 5.06
CA TRP A 246 1.40 13.84 6.10
C TRP A 246 0.03 14.07 5.47
N LEU A 247 -1.01 13.58 6.15
CA LEU A 247 -2.42 13.84 5.86
C LEU A 247 -3.06 14.31 7.16
N PHE A 248 -3.41 15.59 7.21
CA PHE A 248 -4.22 16.14 8.27
C PHE A 248 -5.68 15.91 7.92
N VAL A 249 -6.39 15.19 8.79
CA VAL A 249 -7.85 15.03 8.76
C VAL A 249 -8.36 15.60 10.09
N PRO A 250 -9.12 16.70 10.08
CA PRO A 250 -9.57 17.32 11.31
C PRO A 250 -10.66 16.46 11.99
N SER A 251 -10.48 16.18 13.27
CA SER A 251 -11.52 15.65 14.15
C SER A 251 -12.45 16.77 14.64
N ASN A 252 -13.72 16.43 14.89
CA ASN A 252 -14.67 17.37 15.51
C ASN A 252 -14.31 17.64 16.98
N GLN A 253 -13.77 16.64 17.68
CA GLN A 253 -13.33 16.73 19.06
C GLN A 253 -11.87 16.24 19.21
N SER A 254 -11.20 16.71 20.26
CA SER A 254 -9.81 16.34 20.52
C SER A 254 -9.74 15.06 21.36
N GLY A 255 -8.84 14.15 21.00
CA GLY A 255 -8.55 12.94 21.78
C GLY A 255 -8.97 11.66 21.06
N ALA A 256 -9.38 10.68 21.85
CA ALA A 256 -9.89 9.38 21.44
C ALA A 256 -10.79 8.84 22.54
N ASP A 257 -11.67 7.91 22.20
CA ASP A 257 -12.62 7.29 23.10
C ASP A 257 -11.93 6.48 24.20
N LYS A 258 -12.48 6.59 25.40
CA LYS A 258 -12.09 5.79 26.58
C LYS A 258 -13.36 5.15 27.14
N PRO A 259 -13.78 3.99 26.60
CA PRO A 259 -14.92 3.28 27.13
C PRO A 259 -14.60 2.71 28.53
N ASP A 260 -15.62 2.19 29.21
CA ASP A 260 -15.39 1.40 30.41
C ASP A 260 -14.54 0.17 30.07
N CYS A 261 -13.59 -0.15 30.94
CA CYS A 261 -12.57 -1.14 30.68
C CYS A 261 -12.37 -2.03 31.90
N GLY A 262 -12.40 -3.35 31.70
CA GLY A 262 -12.29 -4.31 32.80
C GLY A 262 -11.01 -4.16 33.65
N GLU A 263 -9.91 -3.67 33.05
CA GLU A 263 -8.66 -3.37 33.77
C GLU A 263 -8.74 -2.13 34.69
N THR A 264 -9.67 -1.22 34.45
CA THR A 264 -9.86 0.01 35.25
C THR A 264 -11.33 0.30 35.52
N PRO A 265 -12.01 -0.53 36.35
CA PRO A 265 -13.40 -0.31 36.69
C PRO A 265 -13.61 1.07 37.33
N GLY A 266 -14.61 1.81 36.86
CA GLY A 266 -14.98 3.13 37.40
C GLY A 266 -14.11 4.29 36.93
N ALA A 267 -13.21 4.08 35.96
CA ALA A 267 -12.54 5.18 35.28
C ALA A 267 -13.57 6.04 34.49
N PRO A 268 -13.33 7.36 34.32
CA PRO A 268 -14.23 8.20 33.55
C PRO A 268 -14.35 7.72 32.10
N VAL A 269 -15.58 7.48 31.67
CA VAL A 269 -15.89 7.17 30.27
C VAL A 269 -15.80 8.46 29.46
N VAL A 270 -15.05 8.41 28.36
CA VAL A 270 -14.90 9.51 27.39
C VAL A 270 -15.37 9.01 26.04
N ALA A 271 -16.29 9.74 25.42
CA ALA A 271 -16.68 9.57 24.03
C ALA A 271 -16.45 10.90 23.31
N VAL A 272 -15.72 10.86 22.19
CA VAL A 272 -15.33 12.01 21.39
C VAL A 272 -15.44 11.69 19.89
N ASP A 273 -16.09 12.59 19.16
CA ASP A 273 -16.25 12.52 17.72
C ASP A 273 -14.91 12.82 17.02
N THR A 274 -14.26 11.77 16.51
CA THR A 274 -12.92 11.81 15.93
C THR A 274 -12.91 11.26 14.51
N ALA A 275 -11.91 11.67 13.71
CA ALA A 275 -11.91 11.44 12.27
C ALA A 275 -11.94 9.96 11.87
N PHE A 276 -11.35 9.07 12.69
CA PHE A 276 -11.32 7.62 12.44
C PHE A 276 -11.87 6.80 13.62
N ASP A 277 -12.66 7.44 14.50
CA ASP A 277 -13.31 6.79 15.64
C ASP A 277 -12.33 5.98 16.51
N ALA A 278 -11.21 6.61 16.89
CA ALA A 278 -10.20 5.95 17.70
C ALA A 278 -10.72 5.62 19.11
N THR A 279 -10.51 4.38 19.57
CA THR A 279 -10.97 3.92 20.89
C THR A 279 -9.93 3.07 21.63
N TYR A 280 -9.73 3.37 22.92
CA TYR A 280 -8.95 2.56 23.84
C TYR A 280 -9.74 1.32 24.30
N CYS A 281 -9.07 0.43 25.04
CA CYS A 281 -9.68 -0.79 25.59
C CYS A 281 -10.23 -1.77 24.53
N ALA A 282 -9.69 -1.74 23.30
CA ALA A 282 -10.06 -2.74 22.32
C ALA A 282 -9.71 -4.15 22.84
N ALA A 283 -10.59 -5.12 22.59
CA ALA A 283 -10.48 -6.49 23.10
C ALA A 283 -10.30 -6.61 24.63
N GLY A 284 -10.74 -5.61 25.40
CA GLY A 284 -10.59 -5.57 26.86
C GLY A 284 -9.18 -5.22 27.35
N LEU A 285 -8.27 -4.84 26.45
CA LEU A 285 -6.88 -4.48 26.78
C LEU A 285 -6.75 -2.96 26.86
N ARG A 286 -6.59 -2.42 28.07
CA ARG A 286 -6.74 -0.97 28.33
C ARG A 286 -5.91 -0.06 27.44
N ARG A 287 -4.68 -0.45 27.12
CA ARG A 287 -3.74 0.34 26.32
C ARG A 287 -3.80 0.03 24.82
N LEU A 288 -4.65 -0.90 24.40
CA LEU A 288 -4.87 -1.18 23.00
C LEU A 288 -5.80 -0.10 22.43
N LEU A 289 -5.19 0.79 21.64
CA LEU A 289 -5.87 1.83 20.87
C LEU A 289 -6.03 1.33 19.44
N VAL A 290 -7.25 1.35 18.94
CA VAL A 290 -7.58 1.01 17.54
C VAL A 290 -8.40 2.15 16.93
N VAL A 291 -8.51 2.16 15.61
CA VAL A 291 -9.42 3.02 14.84
C VAL A 291 -10.44 2.13 14.16
N ASP A 292 -11.67 2.62 13.95
CA ASP A 292 -12.77 1.88 13.32
C ASP A 292 -12.97 0.49 13.96
N GLY A 293 -13.03 0.47 15.29
CA GLY A 293 -13.10 -0.75 16.11
C GLY A 293 -14.52 -1.27 16.37
N GLY A 294 -15.52 -0.71 15.68
CA GLY A 294 -16.95 -1.01 15.84
C GLY A 294 -17.47 -2.10 14.92
#